data_AF-A0A968KIK6-F1
#
_entry.id   AF-A0A968KIK6-F1
#
_cell.length_a   1.000
_cell.length_b   1.000
_cell.length_c   1.000
_cell.angle_alpha   90.00
_cell.angle_beta   90.00
_cell.angle_gamma   90.00
#
_symmetry.space_group_name_H-M   'P 1'
#
loop_
_entity.id
_entity.type
_entity.pdbx_description
1 polymer ?
#
loop_
_entity_poly.entity_id
_entity_poly.type
_entity_poly.pdbx_seq_one_letter_code
_entity_poly.pdbx_strand_id
1 'polypeptide(L)' 'RLTRLRAHLVRRETLAAIARELQVGEILRLGPGELKSGGRGRDSILADAFEAVIGAIYLDSG' A
#
# COMPACT_ATOMS: atom_id res chain seq x y z
N ARG A 1 -0.42 -14.00 21.75
CA ARG A 1 0.92 -13.75 21.13
C ARG A 1 0.82 -13.57 19.61
N LEU A 2 0.11 -14.47 18.90
CA LEU A 2 -0.21 -14.31 17.46
C LEU A 2 -0.92 -13.00 17.09
N THR A 3 -1.87 -12.54 17.89
CA THR A 3 -2.64 -11.31 17.63
C THR A 3 -1.77 -10.07 17.51
N ARG A 4 -0.69 -9.97 18.30
CA ARG A 4 0.26 -8.85 18.25
C ARG A 4 1.16 -8.90 17.01
N LEU A 5 1.58 -10.09 16.59
CA LEU A 5 2.34 -10.31 15.36
C LEU A 5 1.50 -9.96 14.13
N ARG A 6 0.26 -10.47 14.06
CA ARG A 6 -0.68 -10.13 13.00
C ARG A 6 -0.90 -8.62 12.90
N ALA A 7 -1.19 -7.97 14.04
CA ALA A 7 -1.39 -6.53 14.07
C ALA A 7 -0.16 -5.75 13.59
N HIS A 8 1.05 -6.26 13.82
CA HIS A 8 2.28 -5.63 13.35
C HIS A 8 2.47 -5.74 11.84
N LEU A 9 2.08 -6.86 11.24
CA LEU A 9 2.21 -7.12 9.81
C LEU A 9 1.21 -6.30 8.98
N VAL A 10 -0.01 -6.13 9.47
CA VAL A 10 -1.08 -5.39 8.77
C VAL A 10 -1.13 -3.91 9.12
N ARG A 11 -0.07 -3.37 9.75
CA ARG A 11 0.02 -1.94 10.06
C ARG A 11 0.46 -1.15 8.84
N ARG A 12 -0.09 0.06 8.72
CA ARG A 12 0.14 0.98 7.61
C ARG A 12 1.62 1.15 7.28
N GLU A 13 2.47 1.32 8.28
CA GLU A 13 3.91 1.54 8.08
C GLU A 13 4.58 0.31 7.43
N THR A 14 4.20 -0.88 7.88
CA THR A 14 4.71 -2.14 7.34
C THR A 14 4.25 -2.32 5.89
N LEU A 15 2.97 -2.09 5.61
CA LEU A 15 2.41 -2.22 4.25
C LEU A 15 3.01 -1.18 3.30
N ALA A 16 3.18 0.06 3.77
CA ALA A 16 3.83 1.11 2.99
C ALA A 16 5.30 0.78 2.69
N ALA A 17 6.04 0.19 3.63
CA ALA A 17 7.41 -0.25 3.39
C ALA A 17 7.48 -1.31 2.28
N ILE A 18 6.61 -2.32 2.34
CA ILE A 18 6.51 -3.37 1.29
C ILE A 18 6.12 -2.74 -0.05
N ALA A 19 5.15 -1.83 -0.07
CA ALA A 19 4.73 -1.14 -1.28
C ALA A 19 5.86 -0.33 -1.93
N ARG A 20 6.78 0.25 -1.14
CA ARG A 20 7.98 0.93 -1.66
C ARG A 20 8.98 -0.05 -2.25
N GLU A 21 9.22 -1.17 -1.58
CA GLU A 21 10.12 -2.24 -2.07
C GLU A 21 9.65 -2.77 -3.42
N LEU A 22 8.32 -2.93 -3.59
CA LEU A 22 7.68 -3.33 -4.83
C LEU A 22 7.48 -2.19 -5.84
N GLN A 23 7.95 -0.98 -5.53
CA GLN A 23 7.85 0.21 -6.38
C GLN A 23 6.41 0.57 -6.80
N VAL A 24 5.42 0.25 -5.96
CA VAL A 24 3.99 0.50 -6.25
C VAL A 24 3.74 1.98 -6.55
N GLY A 25 4.39 2.89 -5.81
CA GLY A 25 4.23 4.33 -5.98
C GLY A 25 4.52 4.84 -7.40
N GLU A 26 5.42 4.19 -8.14
CA GLU A 26 5.80 4.61 -9.50
C GLU A 26 4.73 4.29 -10.54
N ILE A 27 3.97 3.22 -10.31
CA ILE A 27 2.89 2.79 -11.20
C ILE A 27 1.52 3.37 -10.81
N LEU A 28 1.42 4.06 -9.67
CA LEU A 28 0.19 4.69 -9.24
C LEU A 28 -0.20 5.86 -10.16
N ARG A 29 -1.46 5.81 -10.61
CA ARG A 29 -2.11 6.93 -11.30
C ARG A 29 -2.65 7.89 -10.27
N LEU A 30 -1.99 9.04 -10.13
CA LEU A 30 -2.36 10.08 -9.17
C LEU A 30 -2.83 11.34 -9.89
N GLY A 31 -3.78 12.05 -9.27
CA GLY A 31 -4.19 13.37 -9.73
C GLY A 31 -3.04 14.39 -9.62
N PRO A 32 -3.07 15.48 -10.41
CA PRO A 32 -1.99 16.45 -10.46
C PRO A 32 -1.70 17.15 -9.12
N GLY A 33 -2.72 17.34 -8.28
CA GLY A 33 -2.53 17.89 -6.93
C GLY A 33 -1.77 16.94 -6.02
N GLU A 34 -2.08 15.64 -6.09
CA GLU A 34 -1.45 14.62 -5.25
C GLU A 34 -0.01 14.32 -5.71
N LEU A 35 0.26 14.37 -7.02
CA LEU A 35 1.63 14.30 -7.54
C LEU A 35 2.49 15.46 -7.02
N LYS A 36 1.97 16.69 -7.08
CA LYS A 36 2.69 17.89 -6.60
C LYS A 36 2.98 17.85 -5.10
N SER A 37 2.14 17.20 -4.31
CA SER A 37 2.31 17.08 -2.86
C SER A 37 3.13 15.85 -2.42
N GLY A 38 3.68 15.08 -3.36
CA GLY A 38 4.53 13.93 -3.07
C GLY A 38 3.77 12.63 -2.79
N GLY A 39 2.53 12.50 -3.27
CA GLY A 39 1.65 11.37 -2.97
C GLY A 39 2.20 9.99 -3.35
N ARG A 40 3.13 9.89 -4.30
CA ARG A 40 3.83 8.63 -4.64
C ARG A 40 4.59 8.03 -3.46
N GLY A 41 5.06 8.85 -2.53
CA GLY A 41 5.81 8.41 -1.34
C GLY A 41 4.98 8.35 -0.06
N ARG A 42 3.71 8.79 -0.09
CA ARG A 42 2.86 8.93 1.09
C ARG A 42 2.45 7.56 1.62
N ASP A 43 2.76 7.29 2.89
CA ASP A 43 2.50 5.99 3.53
C ASP A 43 1.05 5.55 3.45
N SER A 44 0.09 6.49 3.60
CA SER A 44 -1.32 6.15 3.48
C SER A 44 -1.68 5.66 2.09
N ILE A 45 -1.25 6.36 1.05
CA ILE A 45 -1.53 5.99 -0.35
C ILE A 45 -0.88 4.65 -0.70
N LEU A 46 0.37 4.45 -0.28
CA LEU A 46 1.12 3.24 -0.56
C LEU A 46 0.52 2.00 0.15
N ALA A 47 0.14 2.14 1.42
CA ALA A 47 -0.52 1.07 2.16
C ALA A 47 -1.89 0.74 1.56
N ASP A 48 -2.72 1.75 1.30
CA ASP A 48 -4.06 1.56 0.74
C ASP A 48 -3.98 0.92 -0.66
N ALA A 49 -3.02 1.34 -1.50
CA ALA A 49 -2.77 0.74 -2.80
C ALA A 49 -2.33 -0.73 -2.71
N PHE A 50 -1.44 -1.05 -1.77
CA PHE A 50 -1.01 -2.43 -1.55
C PHE A 50 -2.18 -3.32 -1.15
N GLU A 51 -3.01 -2.89 -0.19
CA GLU A 51 -4.23 -3.62 0.20
C GLU A 51 -5.20 -3.79 -0.97
N ALA A 52 -5.38 -2.74 -1.80
CA ALA A 52 -6.22 -2.81 -2.98
C ALA A 52 -5.73 -3.86 -4.00
N VAL A 53 -4.42 -3.97 -4.22
CA VAL A 53 -3.84 -4.99 -5.11
C VAL A 53 -4.08 -6.40 -4.56
N ILE A 54 -3.86 -6.62 -3.27
CA ILE A 54 -4.15 -7.91 -2.64
C ILE A 54 -5.64 -8.25 -2.74
N GLY A 55 -6.52 -7.27 -2.50
CA GLY A 55 -7.97 -7.42 -2.68
C GLY A 55 -8.34 -7.78 -4.11
N ALA A 56 -7.73 -7.14 -5.10
CA ALA A 56 -7.94 -7.46 -6.51
C ALA A 56 -7.51 -8.88 -6.86
N ILE A 57 -6.32 -9.32 -6.40
CA ILE A 57 -5.82 -10.69 -6.60
C ILE A 57 -6.75 -11.72 -5.94
N TYR A 58 -7.20 -11.45 -4.71
CA TYR A 58 -8.14 -12.31 -4.00
C TYR A 58 -9.46 -12.46 -4.77
N LEU A 59 -10.03 -11.34 -5.24
CA LEU A 59 -11.27 -11.36 -6.03
C LEU A 59 -11.11 -12.05 -7.40
N ASP A 60 -9.95 -11.92 -8.03
CA ASP A 60 -9.62 -12.58 -9.29
C ASP A 60 -9.42 -14.10 -9.12
N SER A 61 -8.84 -14.51 -7.99
CA SER A 61 -8.47 -15.91 -7.73
C SER A 61 -9.59 -16.76 -7.10
N GLY A 62 -10.66 -16.15 -6.58
CA GLY A 62 -11.81 -16.84 -5.96
C GLY A 62 -11.65 -17.10 -4.46
#